data_AF-A0A381XTX6-F1
#
_entry.id   AF-A0A381XTX6-F1
#
_cell.length_a   1.000
_cell.length_b   1.000
_cell.length_c   1.000
_cell.angle_alpha   90.00
_cell.angle_beta   90.00
_cell.angle_gamma   90.00
#
_symmetry.space_group_name_H-M   'P 1'
#
loop_
_entity.id
_entity.type
_entity.pdbx_description
1 polymer ?
#
loop_
_entity_poly.entity_id
_entity_poly.type
_entity_poly.pdbx_seq_one_letter_code
_entity_poly.pdbx_strand_id
1 'polypeptide(L)'
;MSEKTDLNISPYYDDYTESDNYHKVLFRAGRPLQARELTQSQTILQNQIQRFGNHMFKEGSIVNGAQTDIDMDVEFVKVDAVNPNTSGTADVASYLSDFVGKIIEGETSGVIGQVVTTVGQTGTEPDTLIVKYLQQGSDGTSTTNPSERFNELE
;
A
#
# COMPACT_ATOMS: atom_id res chain seq x y z
N MET A 1 6.65 -52.42 -37.61
CA MET A 1 6.81 -52.44 -36.14
C MET A 1 5.84 -51.42 -35.61
N SER A 2 4.80 -51.86 -34.88
CA SER A 2 3.82 -50.94 -34.30
C SER A 2 4.52 -50.09 -33.25
N GLU A 3 4.54 -48.78 -33.46
CA GLU A 3 4.99 -47.84 -32.44
C GLU A 3 4.07 -47.99 -31.24
N LYS A 4 4.64 -48.19 -30.05
CA LYS A 4 3.88 -48.25 -28.81
C LYS A 4 3.49 -46.81 -28.48
N THR A 5 2.36 -46.35 -29.01
CA THR A 5 1.83 -45.01 -28.77
C THR A 5 1.38 -44.93 -27.31
N ASP A 6 2.25 -44.38 -26.48
CA ASP A 6 1.86 -43.86 -25.18
C ASP A 6 1.12 -42.54 -25.43
N LEU A 7 -0.20 -42.57 -25.22
CA LEU A 7 -1.12 -41.46 -25.46
C LEU A 7 -1.00 -40.35 -24.40
N ASN A 8 -0.20 -40.55 -23.35
CA ASN A 8 0.04 -39.57 -22.31
C ASN A 8 1.33 -38.77 -22.52
N ILE A 9 2.02 -38.99 -23.65
CA ILE A 9 3.21 -38.24 -24.04
C ILE A 9 2.86 -37.40 -25.26
N SER A 10 3.16 -36.11 -25.18
CA SER A 10 3.17 -35.22 -26.34
C SER A 10 3.99 -35.89 -27.46
N PRO A 11 3.49 -35.96 -28.72
CA PRO A 11 4.24 -36.50 -29.86
C PRO A 11 5.56 -35.76 -30.14
N TYR A 12 5.73 -34.59 -29.52
CA TYR A 12 6.88 -33.73 -29.67
C TYR A 12 7.71 -33.76 -28.39
N TYR A 13 8.98 -34.11 -28.52
CA TYR A 13 9.97 -34.02 -27.45
C TYR A 13 10.32 -32.54 -27.23
N ASP A 14 9.56 -31.90 -26.36
CA ASP A 14 9.92 -30.60 -25.78
C ASP A 14 10.50 -30.83 -24.38
N ASP A 15 11.78 -30.53 -24.22
CA ASP A 15 12.50 -30.62 -22.95
C ASP A 15 12.62 -29.26 -22.26
N TYR A 16 11.89 -28.24 -22.71
CA TYR A 16 11.86 -26.96 -22.03
C TYR A 16 11.36 -27.12 -20.59
N THR A 17 12.20 -26.71 -19.63
CA THR A 17 11.79 -26.53 -18.24
C THR A 17 12.00 -25.08 -17.83
N GLU A 18 11.01 -24.51 -17.14
CA GLU A 18 11.07 -23.12 -16.70
C GLU A 18 12.15 -22.90 -15.62
N SER A 19 12.54 -23.96 -14.90
CA SER A 19 13.60 -23.95 -13.89
C SER A 19 15.00 -23.66 -14.45
N ASP A 20 15.24 -23.99 -15.72
CA ASP A 20 16.57 -23.86 -16.32
C ASP A 20 16.88 -22.43 -16.80
N ASN A 21 15.89 -21.51 -16.76
CA ASN A 21 16.03 -20.10 -17.11
C ASN A 21 16.67 -19.81 -18.48
N TYR A 22 16.47 -20.69 -19.47
CA TYR A 22 16.89 -20.41 -20.84
C TYR A 22 15.95 -19.40 -21.50
N HIS A 23 16.52 -18.30 -22.00
CA HIS A 23 15.78 -17.26 -22.72
C HIS A 23 15.92 -17.33 -24.24
N LYS A 24 16.86 -18.14 -24.75
CA LYS A 24 17.11 -18.30 -26.19
C LYS A 24 17.76 -19.64 -26.49
N VAL A 25 17.46 -20.19 -27.66
CA VAL A 25 18.17 -21.31 -28.28
C VAL A 25 19.13 -20.76 -29.32
N LEU A 26 20.38 -21.21 -29.32
CA LEU A 26 21.41 -20.75 -30.28
C LEU A 26 21.60 -21.79 -31.37
N PHE A 27 21.49 -21.37 -32.62
CA PHE A 27 21.70 -22.25 -33.78
C PHE A 27 23.16 -22.21 -34.24
N ARG A 28 23.73 -23.39 -34.51
CA ARG A 28 25.06 -23.48 -35.11
C ARG A 28 24.98 -23.40 -36.63
N ALA A 29 25.61 -22.39 -37.22
CA ALA A 29 25.69 -22.24 -38.66
C ALA A 29 26.36 -23.45 -39.33
N GLY A 30 25.83 -23.89 -40.48
CA GLY A 30 26.36 -25.01 -41.25
C GLY A 30 25.89 -26.41 -40.81
N ARG A 31 24.94 -26.51 -39.86
CA ARG A 31 24.26 -27.75 -39.52
C ARG A 31 22.74 -27.60 -39.70
N PRO A 32 22.03 -28.65 -40.14
CA PRO A 32 20.58 -28.61 -40.24
C PRO A 32 19.98 -28.42 -38.84
N LEU A 33 18.97 -27.55 -38.77
CA LEU A 33 18.22 -27.29 -37.55
C LEU A 33 17.46 -28.55 -37.14
N GLN A 34 17.56 -28.91 -35.87
CA GLN A 34 16.81 -30.04 -35.34
C GLN A 34 15.40 -29.59 -34.95
N ALA A 35 14.40 -30.45 -35.17
CA ALA A 35 13.02 -30.16 -34.79
C ALA A 35 12.88 -29.78 -33.30
N ARG A 36 13.71 -30.37 -32.43
CA ARG A 36 13.76 -30.05 -30.99
C ARG A 36 14.17 -28.61 -30.69
N GLU A 37 15.18 -28.07 -31.38
CA GLU A 37 15.65 -26.69 -31.18
C GLU A 37 14.56 -25.68 -31.58
N LEU A 38 13.78 -26.03 -32.61
CA LEU A 38 12.66 -25.24 -33.09
C LEU A 38 11.50 -25.26 -32.09
N THR A 39 11.08 -26.44 -31.63
CA THR A 39 10.01 -26.57 -30.63
C THR A 39 10.37 -25.83 -29.33
N GLN A 40 11.59 -25.98 -28.83
CA GLN A 40 12.04 -25.30 -27.61
C GLN A 40 12.03 -23.77 -27.77
N SER A 41 12.45 -23.24 -28.93
CA SER A 41 12.39 -21.80 -29.20
C SER A 41 10.95 -21.26 -29.24
N GLN A 42 10.00 -22.06 -29.75
CA GLN A 42 8.59 -21.70 -29.78
C GLN A 42 7.97 -21.69 -28.38
N THR A 43 8.31 -22.66 -27.54
CA THR A 43 7.85 -22.71 -26.14
C THR A 43 8.38 -21.53 -25.33
N ILE A 44 9.66 -21.17 -25.48
CA ILE A 44 10.25 -19.99 -24.84
C ILE A 44 9.50 -18.71 -25.23
N LEU A 45 9.23 -18.52 -26.52
CA LEU A 45 8.53 -17.33 -27.02
C LEU A 45 7.08 -17.26 -26.53
N GLN A 46 6.36 -18.38 -26.54
CA GLN A 46 5.00 -18.46 -26.01
C GLN A 46 4.94 -18.10 -24.52
N ASN A 47 5.88 -18.62 -23.72
CA ASN A 47 5.97 -18.29 -22.30
C ASN A 47 6.28 -16.80 -22.06
N GLN A 48 7.12 -16.18 -22.90
CA GLN A 48 7.38 -14.74 -22.83
C GLN A 48 6.13 -13.91 -23.16
N ILE A 49 5.38 -14.28 -24.20
CA ILE A 49 4.11 -13.63 -24.55
C ILE A 49 3.08 -13.82 -23.43
N GLN A 50 3.00 -15.01 -22.84
CA GLN A 50 2.09 -15.29 -21.73
C GLN A 50 2.46 -14.48 -20.48
N ARG A 51 3.75 -14.39 -20.12
CA ARG A 51 4.22 -13.55 -19.01
C ARG A 51 3.94 -12.08 -19.27
N PHE A 52 4.15 -11.60 -20.49
CA PHE A 52 3.82 -10.22 -20.89
C PHE A 52 2.31 -9.96 -20.81
N GLY A 53 1.49 -10.86 -21.35
CA GLY A 53 0.04 -10.75 -21.30
C GLY A 53 -0.51 -10.82 -19.86
N ASN A 54 0.01 -11.73 -19.04
CA ASN A 54 -0.34 -11.80 -17.62
C ASN A 54 0.03 -10.50 -16.88
N HIS A 55 1.19 -9.92 -17.18
CA HIS A 55 1.60 -8.64 -16.60
C HIS A 55 0.68 -7.49 -17.03
N MET A 56 0.25 -7.45 -18.30
CA MET A 56 -0.56 -6.36 -18.82
C MET A 56 -2.05 -6.47 -18.45
N PHE A 57 -2.62 -7.68 -18.43
CA PHE A 57 -4.06 -7.89 -18.33
C PHE A 57 -4.56 -8.38 -16.97
N LYS A 58 -3.75 -9.06 -16.18
CA LYS A 58 -4.26 -9.70 -14.96
C LYS A 58 -4.47 -8.70 -13.81
N GLU A 59 -3.72 -7.60 -13.80
CA GLU A 59 -3.81 -6.57 -12.74
C GLU A 59 -3.47 -5.14 -13.21
N GLY A 60 -3.67 -4.78 -14.49
CA GLY A 60 -3.48 -3.40 -14.98
C GLY A 60 -2.20 -2.74 -14.41
N SER A 61 -1.04 -3.27 -14.80
CA SER A 61 0.22 -3.17 -14.04
C SER A 61 0.45 -1.83 -13.31
N ILE A 62 0.30 -1.84 -11.99
CA ILE A 62 0.91 -0.85 -11.11
C ILE A 62 2.42 -1.14 -11.10
N VAL A 63 3.24 -0.12 -11.36
CA VAL A 63 4.71 -0.22 -11.29
C VAL A 63 5.12 -0.37 -9.83
N ASN A 64 5.94 -1.37 -9.51
CA ASN A 64 6.50 -1.55 -8.16
C ASN A 64 7.10 -0.22 -7.66
N GLY A 65 6.52 0.32 -6.58
CA GLY A 65 6.94 1.59 -5.97
C GLY A 65 6.07 2.82 -6.28
N ALA A 66 4.99 2.69 -7.05
CA ALA A 66 4.12 3.81 -7.43
C ALA A 66 2.68 3.68 -6.90
N GLN A 67 2.46 2.93 -5.83
CA GLN A 67 1.20 3.01 -5.08
C GLN A 67 1.33 4.15 -4.07
N THR A 68 0.81 5.33 -4.44
CA THR A 68 0.57 6.42 -3.49
C THR A 68 -0.92 6.41 -3.20
N ASP A 69 -1.26 6.19 -1.92
CA ASP A 69 -2.61 6.41 -1.44
C ASP A 69 -2.62 7.76 -0.73
N ILE A 70 -3.60 8.60 -1.04
CA ILE A 70 -3.75 9.92 -0.43
C ILE A 70 -5.04 9.88 0.38
N ASP A 71 -4.90 9.90 1.70
CA ASP A 71 -6.04 10.05 2.60
C ASP A 71 -6.47 11.52 2.61
N MET A 72 -7.59 11.83 1.96
CA MET A 72 -8.17 13.18 1.92
C MET A 72 -9.10 13.45 3.11
N ASP A 73 -9.39 12.45 3.94
CA ASP A 73 -10.34 12.56 5.07
C ASP A 73 -9.63 13.00 6.37
N VAL A 74 -8.48 13.66 6.24
CA VAL A 74 -7.65 14.12 7.35
C VAL A 74 -7.80 15.63 7.49
N GLU A 75 -8.23 16.07 8.68
CA GLU A 75 -8.46 17.47 9.01
C GLU A 75 -7.46 17.94 10.07
N PHE A 76 -7.32 19.26 10.26
CA PHE A 76 -6.47 19.84 11.28
C PHE A 76 -7.28 20.52 12.38
N VAL A 77 -6.83 20.37 13.63
CA VAL A 77 -7.38 21.03 14.82
C VAL A 77 -6.27 21.82 15.49
N LYS A 78 -6.50 23.11 15.71
CA LYS A 78 -5.57 23.98 16.43
C LYS A 78 -5.80 23.84 17.93
N VAL A 79 -4.71 23.66 18.67
CA VAL A 79 -4.72 23.52 20.12
C VAL A 79 -4.37 24.86 20.75
N ASP A 80 -5.07 25.22 21.82
CA ASP A 80 -4.74 26.41 22.58
C ASP A 80 -3.46 26.17 23.40
N ALA A 81 -2.59 27.18 23.48
CA ALA A 81 -1.32 27.11 24.18
C ALA A 81 -1.48 27.08 25.72
N VAL A 82 -2.70 27.35 26.20
CA VAL A 82 -3.01 27.36 27.64
C VAL A 82 -3.29 25.94 28.12
N ASN A 83 -2.38 25.38 28.93
CA ASN A 83 -2.63 24.12 29.63
C ASN A 83 -3.67 24.34 30.76
N PRO A 84 -4.87 23.74 30.70
CA PRO A 84 -5.90 23.90 31.72
C PRO A 84 -5.64 23.05 32.98
N ASN A 85 -4.58 22.23 33.01
CA ASN A 85 -4.25 21.39 34.16
C ASN A 85 -3.63 22.25 35.29
N THR A 86 -4.38 22.41 36.38
CA THR A 86 -3.95 23.13 37.58
C THR A 86 -2.84 22.43 38.38
N SER A 87 -2.51 21.17 38.05
CA SER A 87 -1.50 20.36 38.76
C SER A 87 -0.18 20.16 37.99
N GLY A 88 -0.05 20.63 36.75
CA GLY A 88 1.13 20.41 35.91
C GLY A 88 1.72 21.71 35.37
N THR A 89 3.05 21.86 35.45
CA THR A 89 3.80 23.01 34.89
C THR A 89 4.42 22.69 33.53
N ALA A 90 4.12 21.54 32.94
CA ALA A 90 4.67 21.17 31.64
C ALA A 90 3.90 21.84 30.50
N ASP A 91 4.66 22.43 29.57
CA ASP A 91 4.15 23.08 28.37
C ASP A 91 3.36 22.10 27.50
N VAL A 92 2.31 22.59 26.82
CA VAL A 92 1.45 21.81 25.91
C VAL A 92 2.29 21.03 24.88
N ALA A 93 3.38 21.65 24.39
CA ALA A 93 4.38 21.04 23.50
C ALA A 93 4.96 19.71 24.00
N SER A 94 5.05 19.49 25.32
CA SER A 94 5.58 18.25 25.89
C SER A 94 4.58 17.09 25.82
N TYR A 95 3.28 17.38 25.71
CA TYR A 95 2.22 16.38 25.66
C TYR A 95 1.77 16.08 24.22
N LEU A 96 2.01 16.98 23.26
CA LEU A 96 1.61 16.81 21.87
C LEU A 96 2.19 15.56 21.18
N SER A 97 3.41 15.15 21.53
CA SER A 97 4.00 13.92 21.00
C SER A 97 3.28 12.66 21.49
N ASP A 98 2.73 12.72 22.70
CA ASP A 98 2.13 11.57 23.37
C ASP A 98 0.72 11.28 22.85
N PHE A 99 0.08 12.27 22.22
CA PHE A 99 -1.21 12.11 21.55
C PHE A 99 -1.11 11.44 20.18
N VAL A 100 0.07 11.26 19.59
CA VAL A 100 0.21 10.60 18.28
C VAL A 100 -0.30 9.15 18.36
N GLY A 101 -1.27 8.82 17.51
CA GLY A 101 -1.88 7.50 17.44
C GLY A 101 -3.01 7.25 18.46
N LYS A 102 -3.27 8.20 19.36
CA LYS A 102 -4.35 8.11 20.35
C LYS A 102 -5.71 8.43 19.73
N ILE A 103 -6.75 7.84 20.31
CA ILE A 103 -8.15 8.16 19.99
C ILE A 103 -8.62 9.18 21.01
N ILE A 104 -9.12 10.30 20.53
CA ILE A 104 -9.62 11.41 21.35
C ILE A 104 -11.12 11.59 21.12
N GLU A 105 -11.83 11.93 22.19
CA GLU A 105 -13.24 12.31 22.15
C GLU A 105 -13.42 13.74 22.67
N GLY A 106 -14.20 14.53 21.95
CA GLY A 106 -14.64 15.84 22.40
C GLY A 106 -15.67 15.73 23.53
N GLU A 107 -15.39 16.35 24.68
CA GLU A 107 -16.23 16.27 25.89
C GLU A 107 -17.65 16.81 25.66
N THR A 108 -17.82 17.78 24.75
CA THR A 108 -19.12 18.46 24.53
C THR A 108 -19.79 18.00 23.24
N SER A 109 -19.00 17.75 22.19
CA SER A 109 -19.46 17.35 20.86
C SER A 109 -19.66 15.84 20.75
N GLY A 110 -18.93 15.03 21.53
CA GLY A 110 -18.90 13.57 21.39
C GLY A 110 -18.26 13.09 20.09
N VAL A 111 -17.51 13.97 19.39
CA VAL A 111 -16.78 13.63 18.17
C VAL A 111 -15.58 12.76 18.54
N ILE A 112 -15.44 11.61 17.89
CA ILE A 112 -14.31 10.69 18.11
C ILE A 112 -13.38 10.75 16.90
N GLY A 113 -12.10 10.98 17.14
CA GLY A 113 -11.06 11.03 16.10
C GLY A 113 -9.75 10.40 16.53
N GLN A 114 -9.01 9.86 15.57
CA GLN A 114 -7.65 9.38 15.79
C GLN A 114 -6.65 10.45 15.38
N VAL A 115 -5.70 10.74 16.27
CA VAL A 115 -4.59 11.66 15.96
C VAL A 115 -3.58 10.93 15.09
N VAL A 116 -3.44 11.37 13.85
CA VAL A 116 -2.50 10.79 12.87
C VAL A 116 -1.09 11.29 13.11
N THR A 117 -0.95 12.61 13.31
CA THR A 117 0.34 13.24 13.58
C THR A 117 0.12 14.61 14.24
N THR A 118 1.19 15.18 14.79
CA THR A 118 1.16 16.48 15.46
C THR A 118 2.24 17.39 14.91
N VAL A 119 1.92 18.68 14.84
CA VAL A 119 2.83 19.73 14.40
C VAL A 119 3.00 20.71 15.55
N GLY A 120 4.22 20.80 16.07
CA GLY A 120 4.54 21.75 17.14
C GLY A 120 4.52 23.19 16.64
N GLN A 121 4.26 24.12 17.56
CA GLN A 121 4.18 25.55 17.29
C GLN A 121 5.45 26.06 16.60
N THR A 122 5.25 26.85 15.54
CA THR A 122 6.33 27.59 14.87
C THR A 122 6.00 29.08 14.87
N GLY A 123 6.67 29.83 15.73
CA GLY A 123 6.54 31.29 15.81
C GLY A 123 5.11 31.77 16.06
N THR A 124 4.38 32.07 14.98
CA THR A 124 3.01 32.60 14.95
C THR A 124 1.90 31.55 14.88
N GLU A 125 2.23 30.30 14.54
CA GLU A 125 1.23 29.23 14.41
C GLU A 125 1.13 28.42 15.71
N PRO A 126 -0.07 28.27 16.30
CA PRO A 126 -0.25 27.46 17.50
C PRO A 126 -0.06 25.97 17.19
N ASP A 127 0.15 25.18 18.23
CA ASP A 127 0.25 23.73 18.13
C ASP A 127 -0.97 23.14 17.39
N THR A 128 -0.72 22.18 16.48
CA THR A 128 -1.76 21.63 15.60
C THR A 128 -1.78 20.10 15.65
N LEU A 129 -2.97 19.54 15.84
CA LEU A 129 -3.24 18.11 15.73
C LEU A 129 -3.81 17.81 14.34
N ILE A 130 -3.27 16.81 13.69
CA ILE A 130 -3.80 16.28 12.43
C ILE A 130 -4.62 15.04 12.79
N VAL A 131 -5.93 15.11 12.57
CA VAL A 131 -6.90 14.15 13.10
C VAL A 131 -7.73 13.55 11.97
N LYS A 132 -7.97 12.25 12.04
CA LYS A 132 -8.94 11.54 11.22
C LYS A 132 -10.19 11.26 12.05
N TYR A 133 -11.34 11.79 11.63
CA TYR A 133 -12.59 11.57 12.34
C TYR A 133 -13.10 10.14 12.12
N LEU A 134 -13.38 9.43 13.22
CA LEU A 134 -13.93 8.07 13.23
C LEU A 134 -15.44 8.08 13.44
N GLN A 135 -15.94 9.02 14.23
CA GLN A 135 -17.37 9.15 14.53
C GLN A 135 -17.79 10.62 14.55
N GLN A 136 -18.97 10.90 13.99
CA GLN A 136 -19.60 12.21 14.05
C GLN A 136 -20.10 12.51 15.47
N GLY A 137 -20.18 13.78 15.82
CA GLY A 137 -20.68 14.22 17.12
C GLY A 137 -22.19 14.01 17.26
N SER A 138 -22.67 14.29 18.47
CA SER A 138 -24.09 14.17 18.87
C SER A 138 -25.06 14.94 17.96
N ASP A 139 -24.57 16.01 17.30
CA ASP A 139 -25.32 16.86 16.38
C ASP A 139 -25.29 16.37 14.92
N GLY A 140 -24.72 15.19 14.65
CA GLY A 140 -24.60 14.64 13.30
C GLY A 140 -23.63 15.42 12.40
N THR A 141 -22.66 16.10 13.01
CA THR A 141 -21.61 16.86 12.32
C THR A 141 -20.24 16.48 12.89
N SER A 142 -19.20 16.49 12.04
CA SER A 142 -17.81 16.27 12.46
C SER A 142 -17.09 17.55 12.86
N THR A 143 -17.85 18.60 13.21
CA THR A 143 -17.28 19.89 13.62
C THR A 143 -17.10 19.91 15.13
N THR A 144 -15.87 20.16 15.57
CA THR A 144 -15.58 20.46 16.98
C THR A 144 -15.98 21.90 17.29
N ASN A 145 -16.43 22.14 18.52
CA ASN A 145 -16.76 23.50 18.95
C ASN A 145 -15.46 24.29 19.19
N PRO A 146 -15.41 25.61 18.90
CA PRO A 146 -14.25 26.43 19.23
C PRO A 146 -14.02 26.39 20.76
N SER A 147 -12.83 25.96 21.19
CA SER A 147 -12.41 25.83 22.60
C SER A 147 -12.94 24.60 23.36
N GLU A 148 -13.19 23.51 22.64
CA GLU A 148 -13.56 22.23 23.25
C GLU A 148 -12.37 21.48 23.89
N ARG A 149 -12.64 20.70 24.94
CA ARG A 149 -11.66 19.82 25.58
C ARG A 149 -11.78 18.41 25.02
N PHE A 150 -10.62 17.75 24.86
CA PHE A 150 -10.53 16.39 24.38
C PHE A 150 -10.06 15.46 25.50
N ASN A 151 -10.73 14.32 25.62
CA ASN A 151 -10.32 13.22 26.49
C ASN A 151 -9.80 12.07 25.65
N GLU A 152 -8.79 11.36 26.16
CA GLU A 152 -8.33 10.11 25.54
C GLU A 152 -9.36 9.01 25.80
N LEU A 153 -9.77 8.29 24.75
CA LEU A 153 -10.41 6.99 24.88
C LEU A 153 -9.31 5.92 24.97
N GLU A 154 -9.32 5.15 26.06
CA GLU A 154 -8.54 3.92 26.20
C GLU A 154 -8.92 2.87 25.14
#